data_AF-A0A6L6ZZF6-F1
#
_entry.id   AF-A0A6L6ZZF6-F1
#
_cell.length_a   1.000
_cell.length_b   1.000
_cell.length_c   1.000
_cell.angle_alpha   90.00
_cell.angle_beta   90.00
_cell.angle_gamma   90.00
#
_symmetry.space_group_name_H-M   'P 1'
#
loop_
_entity.id
_entity.type
_entity.pdbx_description
1 polymer ?
#
loop_
_entity_poly.entity_id
_entity_poly.type
_entity_poly.pdbx_seq_one_letter_code
_entity_poly.pdbx_strand_id
1 'polypeptide(L)'
;DGVAFAVRHLMTGSFAPIGAALFGFLYAPLVITGVHQTTLAIDLQMIQSMGGTPVWPLIALSNIAQGSAVIGIIISSRKHNEREISVPAAISAWLGVTEPAMYGINLKYRFPMLCAMIGSGLAGLLCGLNGVMANGIGVGGLPGILSIQPSYWQVFALAMAIAIIIPIVLTSFIYQRKYRLGTLDIV
;
A
#
# COMPACT_ATOMS: atom_id res chain seq x y z
N ASP A 1 -6.93 -4.59 25.20
CA ASP A 1 -5.79 -3.74 25.60
C ASP A 1 -4.40 -4.21 25.18
N GLY A 2 -4.11 -5.51 25.03
CA GLY A 2 -2.76 -5.97 24.65
C GLY A 2 -2.31 -5.68 23.20
N VAL A 3 -3.22 -5.79 22.21
CA VAL A 3 -2.87 -5.59 20.79
C VAL A 3 -2.53 -4.13 20.49
N ALA A 4 -3.31 -3.18 21.01
CA ALA A 4 -3.02 -1.77 20.86
C ALA A 4 -1.73 -1.35 21.57
N PHE A 5 -1.41 -1.94 22.72
CA PHE A 5 -0.13 -1.74 23.39
C PHE A 5 1.05 -2.23 22.53
N ALA A 6 0.94 -3.43 21.94
CA ALA A 6 1.96 -3.97 21.05
C ALA A 6 2.16 -3.11 19.80
N VAL A 7 1.07 -2.68 19.16
CA VAL A 7 1.13 -1.80 17.98
C VAL A 7 1.72 -0.44 18.34
N ARG A 8 1.35 0.15 19.48
CA ARG A 8 1.93 1.41 19.96
C ARG A 8 3.44 1.27 20.12
N HIS A 9 3.91 0.23 20.81
CA HIS A 9 5.34 0.03 21.03
C HIS A 9 6.11 -0.23 19.72
N LEU A 10 5.50 -0.95 18.79
CA LEU A 10 6.06 -1.25 17.46
C LEU A 10 6.03 -0.07 16.50
N MET A 11 5.13 0.90 16.67
CA MET A 11 4.93 2.01 15.74
C MET A 11 5.32 3.38 16.29
N THR A 12 5.61 3.50 17.59
CA THR A 12 5.95 4.77 18.24
C THR A 12 7.21 4.69 19.13
N GLY A 13 7.83 3.52 19.24
CA GLY A 13 9.11 3.32 19.95
C GLY A 13 10.32 3.29 19.01
N SER A 14 11.50 2.88 19.50
CA SER A 14 12.73 2.76 18.69
C SER A 14 12.61 1.79 17.51
N PHE A 15 11.60 0.91 17.52
CA PHE A 15 11.29 -0.04 16.46
C PHE A 15 10.23 0.46 15.47
N ALA A 16 9.70 1.68 15.64
CA ALA A 16 8.72 2.32 14.76
C ALA A 16 9.01 2.18 13.25
N PRO A 17 10.25 2.37 12.78
CA PRO A 17 10.58 2.21 11.37
C PRO A 17 10.36 0.78 10.86
N ILE A 18 10.78 -0.21 11.67
CA ILE A 18 10.69 -1.63 11.31
C ILE A 18 9.23 -2.09 11.40
N GLY A 19 8.51 -1.69 12.44
CA GLY A 19 7.09 -1.99 12.60
C GLY A 19 6.25 -1.43 11.46
N ALA A 20 6.50 -0.17 11.06
CA ALA A 20 5.81 0.46 9.94
C ALA A 20 6.15 -0.19 8.59
N ALA A 21 7.41 -0.56 8.37
CA ALA A 21 7.83 -1.27 7.16
C ALA A 21 7.18 -2.65 7.05
N LEU A 22 7.19 -3.43 8.14
CA LEU A 22 6.58 -4.75 8.20
C LEU A 22 5.06 -4.67 8.03
N PHE A 23 4.40 -3.71 8.70
CA PHE A 23 2.97 -3.51 8.56
C PHE A 23 2.61 -3.14 7.11
N GLY A 24 3.31 -2.17 6.51
CA GLY A 24 3.09 -1.79 5.11
C GLY A 24 3.30 -2.95 4.13
N PHE A 25 4.30 -3.79 4.37
CA PHE A 25 4.57 -4.99 3.56
C PHE A 25 3.47 -6.06 3.72
N LEU A 26 3.01 -6.32 4.94
CA LEU A 26 2.06 -7.39 5.26
C LEU A 26 0.59 -6.97 5.16
N TYR A 27 0.29 -5.69 4.98
CA TYR A 27 -1.09 -5.19 4.93
C TYR A 27 -1.88 -5.81 3.78
N ALA A 28 -1.30 -5.95 2.60
CA ALA A 28 -1.99 -6.54 1.44
C ALA A 28 -2.50 -7.98 1.71
N PRO A 29 -1.70 -8.92 2.27
CA PRO A 29 -2.23 -10.19 2.77
C PRO A 29 -3.41 -10.06 3.76
N LEU A 30 -3.39 -9.06 4.66
CA LEU A 30 -4.51 -8.82 5.59
C LEU A 30 -5.78 -8.32 4.89
N VAL A 31 -5.63 -7.61 3.76
CA VAL A 31 -6.77 -7.23 2.91
C VAL A 31 -7.41 -8.48 2.31
N ILE A 32 -6.60 -9.42 1.81
CA ILE A 32 -7.08 -10.67 1.22
C ILE A 32 -7.86 -11.51 2.23
N THR A 33 -7.38 -11.60 3.47
CA THR A 33 -8.05 -12.37 4.53
C THR A 33 -9.24 -11.65 5.17
N GLY A 34 -9.47 -10.37 4.84
CA GLY A 34 -10.52 -9.53 5.44
C GLY A 34 -10.19 -9.01 6.85
N VAL A 35 -9.09 -9.45 7.46
CA VAL A 35 -8.71 -9.07 8.84
C VAL A 35 -8.32 -7.59 8.93
N HIS A 36 -7.96 -6.94 7.82
CA HIS A 36 -7.66 -5.50 7.76
C HIS A 36 -8.76 -4.61 8.36
N GLN A 37 -10.03 -5.04 8.38
CA GLN A 37 -11.11 -4.26 9.02
C GLN A 37 -10.87 -4.04 10.53
N THR A 38 -10.12 -4.94 11.18
CA THR A 38 -9.73 -4.78 12.59
C THR A 38 -8.76 -3.63 12.82
N THR A 39 -8.04 -3.16 11.80
CA THR A 39 -7.11 -2.04 11.94
C THR A 39 -7.83 -0.72 12.17
N LEU A 40 -9.07 -0.58 11.70
CA LEU A 40 -9.89 0.61 11.94
C LEU A 40 -10.17 0.83 13.44
N ALA A 41 -10.41 -0.25 14.18
CA ALA A 41 -10.59 -0.16 15.63
C ALA A 41 -9.29 0.30 16.32
N ILE A 42 -8.13 -0.15 15.82
CA ILE A 42 -6.82 0.28 16.31
C ILE A 42 -6.59 1.76 16.00
N ASP A 43 -6.89 2.20 14.78
CA ASP A 43 -6.80 3.61 14.37
C ASP A 43 -7.63 4.52 15.30
N LEU A 44 -8.89 4.17 15.56
CA LEU A 44 -9.76 4.94 16.46
C LEU A 44 -9.21 5.03 17.89
N GLN A 45 -8.67 3.94 18.42
CA GLN A 45 -8.07 3.92 19.75
C GLN A 45 -6.81 4.79 19.83
N MET A 46 -5.98 4.77 18.78
CA MET A 46 -4.77 5.60 18.71
C MET A 46 -5.13 7.09 18.61
N ILE A 47 -6.11 7.44 17.77
CA ILE A 47 -6.59 8.83 17.65
C ILE A 47 -7.05 9.38 19.00
N GLN A 48 -7.83 8.60 19.76
CA GLN A 48 -8.31 9.02 21.08
C GLN A 48 -7.19 9.18 22.12
N SER A 49 -6.16 8.33 22.06
CA SER A 49 -5.10 8.31 23.07
C SER A 49 -3.87 9.17 22.75
N MET A 50 -3.63 9.45 21.47
CA MET A 50 -2.42 10.13 20.98
C MET A 50 -2.72 11.38 20.13
N GLY A 51 -3.98 11.65 19.81
CA GLY A 51 -4.36 12.76 18.91
C GLY A 51 -4.11 12.48 17.43
N GLY A 52 -3.78 11.24 17.07
CA GLY A 52 -3.57 10.78 15.70
C GLY A 52 -3.23 9.30 15.63
N THR A 53 -3.08 8.78 14.41
CA THR A 53 -2.74 7.37 14.18
C THR A 53 -1.63 7.19 13.15
N PRO A 54 -0.60 6.37 13.43
CA PRO A 54 0.44 6.03 12.47
C PRO A 54 0.04 4.87 11.53
N VAL A 55 -1.11 4.22 11.76
CA VAL A 55 -1.57 3.05 10.99
C VAL A 55 -2.21 3.49 9.66
N TRP A 56 -3.15 4.44 9.71
CA TRP A 56 -3.83 4.97 8.52
C TRP A 56 -2.91 5.41 7.36
N PRO A 57 -1.79 6.14 7.59
CA PRO A 57 -0.84 6.48 6.52
C PRO A 57 -0.32 5.24 5.78
N LEU A 58 -0.05 4.15 6.49
CA LEU A 58 0.48 2.92 5.89
C LEU A 58 -0.57 2.17 5.06
N ILE A 59 -1.82 2.21 5.51
CA ILE A 59 -2.96 1.66 4.77
C ILE A 59 -3.09 2.40 3.42
N ALA A 60 -3.08 3.73 3.45
CA ALA A 60 -3.17 4.53 2.24
C ALA A 60 -2.01 4.24 1.28
N LEU A 61 -0.78 4.14 1.79
CA LEU A 61 0.40 3.80 0.99
C LEU A 61 0.34 2.39 0.39
N SER A 62 -0.16 1.40 1.13
CA SER A 62 -0.36 0.05 0.61
C SER A 62 -1.36 0.04 -0.53
N ASN A 63 -2.45 0.77 -0.42
CA ASN A 63 -3.48 0.84 -1.47
C ASN A 63 -2.96 1.52 -2.74
N ILE A 64 -2.24 2.63 -2.57
CA ILE A 64 -1.53 3.30 -3.67
C ILE A 64 -0.55 2.33 -4.35
N ALA A 65 0.20 1.55 -3.56
CA ALA A 65 1.15 0.58 -4.09
C ALA A 65 0.48 -0.56 -4.89
N GLN A 66 -0.68 -1.05 -4.45
CA GLN A 66 -1.45 -2.06 -5.19
C GLN A 66 -1.88 -1.54 -6.56
N GLY A 67 -2.43 -0.31 -6.63
CA GLY A 67 -2.80 0.33 -7.89
C GLY A 67 -1.59 0.59 -8.79
N SER A 68 -0.47 0.99 -8.20
CA SER A 68 0.79 1.26 -8.91
C SER A 68 1.39 0.00 -9.54
N ALA A 69 1.29 -1.16 -8.88
CA ALA A 69 1.68 -2.42 -9.50
C ALA A 69 0.81 -2.75 -10.72
N VAL A 70 -0.50 -2.52 -10.65
CA VAL A 70 -1.40 -2.69 -11.82
C VAL A 70 -1.03 -1.75 -12.96
N ILE A 71 -0.60 -0.52 -12.67
CA ILE A 71 -0.09 0.41 -13.70
C ILE A 71 1.16 -0.15 -14.38
N GLY A 72 2.07 -0.77 -13.63
CA GLY A 72 3.22 -1.48 -14.21
C GLY A 72 2.81 -2.58 -15.20
N ILE A 73 1.72 -3.30 -14.90
CA ILE A 73 1.11 -4.27 -15.82
C ILE A 73 0.51 -3.57 -17.06
N ILE A 74 -0.28 -2.51 -16.89
CA ILE A 74 -0.90 -1.74 -17.99
C ILE A 74 0.14 -1.26 -19.00
N ILE A 75 1.27 -0.73 -18.50
CA ILE A 75 2.37 -0.21 -19.33
C ILE A 75 3.06 -1.36 -20.09
N SER A 76 3.20 -2.52 -19.45
CA SER A 76 4.01 -3.63 -19.97
C SER A 76 3.25 -4.59 -20.89
N SER A 77 2.00 -4.94 -20.57
CA SER A 77 1.24 -5.96 -21.30
C SER A 77 0.73 -5.49 -22.66
N ARG A 78 0.31 -4.22 -22.78
CA ARG A 78 -0.26 -3.61 -24.00
C ARG A 78 -1.47 -4.34 -24.63
N LYS A 79 -1.99 -5.41 -24.01
CA LYS A 79 -3.17 -6.16 -24.48
C LYS A 79 -4.47 -5.42 -24.19
N HIS A 80 -5.38 -5.40 -25.17
CA HIS A 80 -6.65 -4.68 -25.04
C HIS A 80 -7.54 -5.27 -23.93
N ASN A 81 -7.77 -6.58 -23.94
CA ASN A 81 -8.64 -7.25 -22.95
C ASN A 81 -8.14 -7.07 -21.51
N GLU A 82 -6.81 -7.02 -21.33
CA GLU A 82 -6.22 -6.82 -20.01
C GLU A 82 -6.40 -5.38 -19.51
N ARG A 83 -6.39 -4.40 -20.42
CA ARG A 83 -6.62 -2.98 -20.10
C ARG A 83 -8.05 -2.69 -19.67
N GLU A 84 -9.03 -3.39 -20.21
CA GLU A 84 -10.45 -3.25 -19.83
C GLU A 84 -10.68 -3.54 -18.34
N ILE A 85 -9.88 -4.43 -17.76
CA ILE A 85 -9.96 -4.79 -16.34
C ILE A 85 -8.95 -3.98 -15.51
N SER A 86 -7.70 -3.88 -15.98
CA SER A 86 -6.61 -3.28 -15.19
C SER A 86 -6.75 -1.77 -14.99
N VAL A 87 -7.22 -1.02 -15.99
CA VAL A 87 -7.38 0.43 -15.88
C VAL A 87 -8.40 0.83 -14.80
N PRO A 88 -9.66 0.34 -14.82
CA PRO A 88 -10.62 0.66 -13.75
C PRO A 88 -10.16 0.12 -12.40
N ALA A 89 -9.49 -1.03 -12.36
CA ALA A 89 -8.94 -1.59 -11.13
C ALA A 89 -7.84 -0.71 -10.51
N ALA A 90 -6.94 -0.14 -11.32
CA ALA A 90 -5.91 0.79 -10.86
C ALA A 90 -6.52 2.08 -10.30
N ILE A 91 -7.51 2.64 -10.98
CA ILE A 91 -8.24 3.84 -10.52
C ILE A 91 -8.93 3.56 -9.19
N SER A 92 -9.64 2.43 -9.08
CA SER A 92 -10.27 1.97 -7.84
C SER A 92 -9.28 1.91 -6.67
N ALA A 93 -8.12 1.28 -6.89
CA ALA A 93 -7.09 1.15 -5.86
C ALA A 93 -6.52 2.51 -5.42
N TRP A 94 -6.32 3.43 -6.36
CA TRP A 94 -5.92 4.81 -6.07
C TRP A 94 -7.00 5.65 -5.40
N LEU A 95 -8.25 5.22 -5.39
CA LEU A 95 -9.33 5.80 -4.59
C LEU A 95 -9.52 5.07 -3.24
N GLY A 96 -8.73 4.04 -2.97
CA GLY A 96 -8.71 3.30 -1.71
C GLY A 96 -9.44 1.96 -1.73
N VAL A 97 -9.98 1.54 -2.87
CA VAL A 97 -10.66 0.24 -3.04
C VAL A 97 -9.76 -0.69 -3.85
N THR A 98 -9.05 -1.58 -3.18
CA THR A 98 -7.94 -2.36 -3.77
C THR A 98 -8.34 -3.73 -4.30
N GLU A 99 -9.51 -4.22 -3.95
CA GLU A 99 -10.00 -5.55 -4.28
C GLU A 99 -9.97 -5.81 -5.80
N PRO A 100 -10.43 -4.90 -6.67
CA PRO A 100 -10.35 -5.11 -8.12
C PRO A 100 -8.91 -5.23 -8.61
N ALA A 101 -7.97 -4.47 -8.05
CA ALA A 101 -6.56 -4.52 -8.42
C ALA A 101 -5.90 -5.81 -7.93
N MET A 102 -6.17 -6.18 -6.68
CA MET A 102 -5.59 -7.34 -6.03
C MET A 102 -6.06 -8.65 -6.68
N TYR A 103 -7.38 -8.84 -6.78
CA TYR A 103 -7.95 -10.07 -7.31
C TYR A 103 -7.95 -10.10 -8.84
N GLY A 104 -8.19 -8.96 -9.49
CA GLY A 104 -8.28 -8.90 -10.95
C GLY A 104 -6.93 -9.04 -11.65
N ILE A 105 -5.85 -8.53 -11.04
CA ILE A 105 -4.54 -8.43 -11.71
C ILE A 105 -3.39 -8.95 -10.83
N ASN A 106 -3.20 -8.41 -9.62
CA ASN A 106 -1.97 -8.65 -8.86
C ASN A 106 -1.80 -10.11 -8.44
N LEU A 107 -2.88 -10.77 -8.01
CA LEU A 107 -2.88 -12.21 -7.69
C LEU A 107 -2.88 -13.08 -8.94
N LYS A 108 -3.48 -12.63 -10.05
CA LYS A 108 -3.44 -13.35 -11.35
C LYS A 108 -1.99 -13.64 -11.75
N TYR A 109 -1.13 -12.62 -11.70
CA TYR A 109 0.30 -12.76 -12.05
C TYR A 109 1.20 -13.08 -10.85
N ARG A 110 0.70 -12.95 -9.61
CA ARG A 110 1.38 -13.12 -8.31
C ARG A 110 2.51 -12.15 -8.02
N PHE A 111 3.43 -11.93 -8.96
CA PHE A 111 4.57 -11.03 -8.77
C PHE A 111 4.20 -9.55 -8.60
N PRO A 112 3.13 -8.99 -9.22
CA PRO A 112 2.79 -7.58 -9.00
C PRO A 112 2.37 -7.32 -7.57
N MET A 113 1.71 -8.30 -6.92
CA MET A 113 1.38 -8.22 -5.49
C MET A 113 2.64 -8.03 -4.64
N LEU A 114 3.66 -8.84 -4.88
CA LEU A 114 4.93 -8.73 -4.14
C LEU A 114 5.64 -7.41 -4.42
N CYS A 115 5.60 -6.91 -5.66
CA CYS A 115 6.17 -5.60 -6.01
C CYS A 115 5.47 -4.46 -5.26
N ALA A 116 4.14 -4.51 -5.16
CA ALA A 116 3.36 -3.57 -4.36
C ALA A 116 3.71 -3.65 -2.87
N MET A 117 3.82 -4.86 -2.31
CA MET A 117 4.20 -5.06 -0.90
C MET A 117 5.59 -4.47 -0.60
N ILE A 118 6.56 -4.64 -1.49
CA ILE A 118 7.90 -4.05 -1.35
C ILE A 118 7.82 -2.52 -1.36
N GLY A 119 7.12 -1.93 -2.33
CA GLY A 119 6.97 -0.47 -2.39
C GLY A 119 6.24 0.11 -1.17
N SER A 120 5.18 -0.57 -0.71
CA SER A 120 4.45 -0.21 0.51
C SER A 120 5.33 -0.31 1.76
N GLY A 121 6.13 -1.38 1.89
CA GLY A 121 7.06 -1.53 3.01
C GLY A 121 8.14 -0.45 3.06
N LEU A 122 8.70 -0.06 1.92
CA LEU A 122 9.68 1.04 1.84
C LEU A 122 9.06 2.40 2.13
N ALA A 123 7.85 2.66 1.62
CA ALA A 123 7.10 3.86 1.94
C ALA A 123 6.74 3.91 3.43
N GLY A 124 6.36 2.77 4.00
CA GLY A 124 6.07 2.61 5.42
C GLY A 124 7.29 2.79 6.31
N LEU A 125 8.46 2.31 5.88
CA LEU A 125 9.73 2.59 6.57
C LEU A 125 9.98 4.09 6.70
N LEU A 126 9.79 4.84 5.61
CA LEU A 126 9.96 6.30 5.61
C LEU A 126 8.97 6.97 6.56
N CYS A 127 7.70 6.55 6.56
CA CYS A 127 6.69 7.04 7.50
C CYS A 127 7.05 6.74 8.95
N GLY A 128 7.52 5.51 9.24
CA GLY A 128 7.94 5.11 10.58
C GLY A 128 9.18 5.86 11.09
N LEU A 129 10.15 6.15 10.21
CA LEU A 129 11.34 6.96 10.54
C LEU A 129 10.98 8.40 10.95
N ASN A 130 9.94 8.95 10.35
CA ASN A 130 9.53 10.34 10.57
C ASN A 130 8.34 10.47 11.53
N GLY A 131 7.82 9.35 12.04
CA GLY A 131 6.65 9.34 12.93
C GLY A 131 5.40 9.95 12.28
N VAL A 132 5.17 9.67 10.99
CA VAL A 132 4.04 10.25 10.25
C VAL A 132 2.72 9.81 10.86
N MET A 133 1.85 10.79 11.16
CA MET A 133 0.54 10.55 11.76
C MET A 133 -0.60 11.11 10.90
N ALA A 134 -1.72 10.40 10.88
CA ALA A 134 -3.00 10.88 10.39
C ALA A 134 -3.85 11.49 11.50
N ASN A 135 -4.61 12.53 11.18
CA ASN A 135 -5.62 13.12 12.07
C ASN A 135 -6.80 12.15 12.31
N GLY A 136 -7.08 11.30 11.34
CA GLY A 136 -8.21 10.39 11.38
C GLY A 136 -8.23 9.39 10.24
N ILE A 137 -9.21 8.50 10.30
CA ILE A 137 -9.59 7.60 9.20
C ILE A 137 -10.23 8.47 8.10
N GLY A 138 -9.78 8.31 6.85
CA GLY A 138 -10.31 9.08 5.72
C GLY A 138 -10.26 8.30 4.42
N VAL A 139 -9.77 8.90 3.33
CA VAL A 139 -9.66 8.19 2.05
C VAL A 139 -8.39 7.37 2.05
N GLY A 140 -8.49 6.07 1.76
CA GLY A 140 -7.36 5.14 1.76
C GLY A 140 -6.55 5.14 0.46
N GLY A 141 -6.59 6.20 -0.35
CA GLY A 141 -5.97 6.26 -1.68
C GLY A 141 -5.08 7.49 -1.87
N LEU A 142 -4.89 7.95 -3.12
CA LEU A 142 -4.15 9.19 -3.42
C LEU A 142 -4.68 10.41 -2.65
N PRO A 143 -6.01 10.60 -2.47
CA PRO A 143 -6.52 11.69 -1.65
C PRO A 143 -6.23 11.53 -0.15
N GLY A 144 -5.68 10.40 0.28
CA GLY A 144 -5.39 10.08 1.68
C GLY A 144 -4.39 11.01 2.34
N ILE A 145 -3.59 11.75 1.56
CA ILE A 145 -2.74 12.83 2.08
C ILE A 145 -3.56 13.87 2.88
N LEU A 146 -4.83 14.10 2.52
CA LEU A 146 -5.71 15.04 3.21
C LEU A 146 -6.08 14.59 4.62
N SER A 147 -5.94 13.29 4.92
CA SER A 147 -6.14 12.73 6.26
C SER A 147 -4.87 12.80 7.12
N ILE A 148 -3.72 13.09 6.51
CA ILE A 148 -2.43 13.22 7.18
C ILE A 148 -2.33 14.58 7.87
N GLN A 149 -1.72 14.62 9.06
CA GLN A 149 -1.42 15.88 9.73
C GLN A 149 -0.56 16.77 8.81
N PRO A 150 -0.91 18.07 8.63
CA PRO A 150 -0.23 18.95 7.68
C PRO A 150 1.29 19.04 7.83
N SER A 151 1.80 18.91 9.05
CA SER A 151 3.23 18.88 9.36
C SER A 151 3.99 17.75 8.63
N TYR A 152 3.32 16.64 8.30
CA TYR A 152 3.93 15.49 7.65
C TYR A 152 3.66 15.39 6.14
N TRP A 153 2.95 16.34 5.54
CA TRP A 153 2.55 16.26 4.12
C TRP A 153 3.74 16.08 3.17
N GLN A 154 4.86 16.76 3.43
CA GLN A 154 6.06 16.63 2.60
C GLN A 154 6.63 15.22 2.65
N VAL A 155 6.79 14.66 3.85
CA VAL A 155 7.31 13.30 4.05
C VAL A 155 6.35 12.27 3.46
N PHE A 156 5.04 12.45 3.67
CA PHE A 156 4.03 11.56 3.13
C PHE A 156 3.97 11.61 1.61
N ALA A 157 4.11 12.78 0.98
CA ALA A 157 4.21 12.90 -0.47
C ALA A 157 5.44 12.15 -1.04
N LEU A 158 6.57 12.18 -0.33
CA LEU A 158 7.74 11.37 -0.69
C LEU A 158 7.46 9.88 -0.53
N ALA A 159 6.78 9.47 0.54
CA ALA A 159 6.36 8.08 0.74
C ALA A 159 5.39 7.63 -0.36
N MET A 160 4.45 8.48 -0.79
CA MET A 160 3.57 8.23 -1.93
C MET A 160 4.37 8.04 -3.22
N ALA A 161 5.38 8.87 -3.46
CA ALA A 161 6.26 8.72 -4.62
C ALA A 161 6.98 7.37 -4.61
N ILE A 162 7.45 6.90 -3.45
CA ILE A 162 8.03 5.55 -3.29
C ILE A 162 6.99 4.47 -3.59
N ALA A 163 5.78 4.58 -3.01
CA ALA A 163 4.68 3.64 -3.22
C ALA A 163 4.15 3.64 -4.66
N ILE A 164 4.44 4.67 -5.46
CA ILE A 164 4.09 4.74 -6.88
C ILE A 164 5.23 4.17 -7.73
N ILE A 165 6.42 4.74 -7.61
CA ILE A 165 7.54 4.49 -8.51
C ILE A 165 8.07 3.07 -8.34
N ILE A 166 8.28 2.62 -7.10
CA ILE A 166 8.89 1.30 -6.86
C ILE A 166 8.02 0.16 -7.39
N PRO A 167 6.70 0.08 -7.09
CA PRO A 167 5.86 -0.97 -7.64
C PRO A 167 5.74 -0.91 -9.16
N ILE A 168 5.63 0.28 -9.77
CA ILE A 168 5.58 0.43 -11.23
C ILE A 168 6.85 -0.12 -11.88
N VAL A 169 8.02 0.30 -11.39
CA VAL A 169 9.32 -0.09 -11.95
C VAL A 169 9.57 -1.58 -11.77
N LEU A 170 9.40 -2.11 -10.55
CA LEU A 170 9.62 -3.53 -10.27
C LEU A 170 8.67 -4.41 -11.08
N THR A 171 7.38 -4.07 -11.11
CA THR A 171 6.38 -4.85 -11.86
C THR A 171 6.70 -4.83 -13.34
N SER A 172 7.03 -3.66 -13.91
CA SER A 172 7.36 -3.56 -15.33
C SER A 172 8.62 -4.34 -15.69
N PHE A 173 9.65 -4.26 -14.86
CA PHE A 173 10.90 -5.00 -15.06
C PHE A 173 10.70 -6.52 -14.99
N ILE A 174 10.00 -7.01 -13.96
CA ILE A 174 9.74 -8.45 -13.79
C ILE A 174 8.82 -8.97 -14.89
N TYR A 175 7.81 -8.19 -15.30
CA TYR A 175 6.95 -8.54 -16.43
C TYR A 175 7.77 -8.73 -17.70
N GLN A 176 8.60 -7.75 -18.07
CA GLN A 176 9.43 -7.83 -19.28
C GLN A 176 10.39 -9.01 -19.24
N ARG A 177 11.01 -9.28 -18.08
CA ARG A 177 11.90 -10.42 -17.90
C ARG A 177 11.15 -11.74 -18.11
N LYS A 178 9.99 -11.92 -17.48
CA LYS A 178 9.19 -13.14 -17.61
C LYS A 178 8.66 -13.33 -19.03
N TYR A 179 8.28 -12.25 -19.70
CA TYR A 179 7.83 -12.24 -21.09
C TYR A 179 8.94 -12.71 -22.03
N ARG A 180 10.15 -12.15 -21.91
CA ARG A 180 11.32 -12.56 -22.72
C ARG A 180 11.71 -14.02 -22.51
N LEU A 181 11.51 -14.54 -21.29
CA LEU A 181 11.81 -15.93 -20.94
C LEU A 181 10.70 -16.91 -21.38
N GLY A 182 9.56 -16.44 -21.91
CA GLY A 182 8.42 -17.29 -22.25
C GLY A 182 7.72 -17.93 -21.04
N THR A 183 8.06 -17.52 -19.82
CA THR A 183 7.54 -18.07 -18.54
C THR A 183 6.34 -17.28 -18.00
N LEU A 184 5.79 -16.39 -18.81
CA LEU A 184 4.65 -15.57 -18.44
C LEU A 184 3.40 -16.38 -18.79
N ASP A 185 2.86 -17.07 -17.79
CA ASP A 185 1.62 -17.82 -17.93
C ASP A 185 0.47 -16.84 -18.18
N ILE A 186 0.20 -16.60 -19.46
CA ILE A 186 -0.98 -15.89 -19.93
C ILE A 186 -2.09 -16.93 -19.96
N VAL A 187 -2.68 -17.20 -18.79
CA VAL A 187 -3.98 -17.89 -18.74
C VAL A 187 -5.06 -16.90 -19.20
#